data_AF-A0A354HQU9-F1
#
_entry.id   AF-A0A354HQU9-F1
#
_cell.length_a   1.000
_cell.length_b   1.000
_cell.length_c   1.000
_cell.angle_alpha   90.00
_cell.angle_beta   90.00
_cell.angle_gamma   90.00
#
_symmetry.space_group_name_H-M   'P 1'
#
loop_
_entity.id
_entity.type
_entity.pdbx_description
1 polymer ?
#
loop_
_entity_poly.entity_id
_entity_poly.type
_entity_poly.pdbx_seq_one_letter_code
_entity_poly.pdbx_strand_id
1 'polypeptide(L)'
;MVVKAQLRNEKPVVLAISTNDGLAGNAANIGKLLDKKNVYFVPFSQDNPQEKPRSLVCNMSLLADTIDNAVQGKQIQPILLR
;
A
#
# COMPACT_ATOMS: atom_id res chain seq x y z
N MET A 1 10.91 -13.37 -6.13
CA MET A 1 10.71 -14.50 -5.18
C MET A 1 10.49 -14.05 -3.73
N VAL A 2 10.99 -12.90 -3.28
CA VAL A 2 10.93 -12.48 -1.85
C VAL A 2 9.50 -12.31 -1.31
N VAL A 3 8.65 -11.51 -1.96
CA VAL A 3 7.25 -11.31 -1.54
C VAL A 3 6.49 -12.64 -1.51
N LYS A 4 6.63 -13.46 -2.56
CA LYS A 4 6.04 -14.80 -2.63
C LYS A 4 6.47 -15.67 -1.43
N ALA A 5 7.75 -15.64 -1.06
CA ALA A 5 8.27 -16.41 0.05
C ALA A 5 7.76 -15.89 1.41
N GLN A 6 7.67 -14.57 1.60
CA GLN A 6 7.08 -13.97 2.80
C GLN A 6 5.63 -14.41 2.98
N LEU A 7 4.81 -14.27 1.94
CA LEU A 7 3.40 -14.66 1.99
C LEU A 7 3.20 -16.17 2.18
N ARG A 8 4.05 -17.00 1.56
CA ARG A 8 4.05 -18.46 1.78
C ARG A 8 4.30 -18.83 3.24
N ASN A 9 5.11 -18.04 3.95
CA ASN A 9 5.43 -18.24 5.35
C ASN A 9 4.49 -17.46 6.30
N GLU A 10 3.34 -16.99 5.78
CA GLU A 10 2.36 -16.17 6.50
C GLU A 10 2.94 -14.92 7.18
N LYS A 11 4.02 -14.37 6.64
CA LYS A 11 4.65 -13.17 7.16
C LYS A 11 4.12 -11.91 6.47
N PRO A 12 4.07 -10.77 7.17
CA PRO A 12 3.57 -9.51 6.62
C PRO A 12 4.44 -9.00 5.47
N VAL A 13 3.78 -8.43 4.46
CA VAL A 13 4.38 -7.67 3.37
C VAL A 13 3.80 -6.26 3.40
N VAL A 14 4.67 -5.27 3.50
CA VAL A 14 4.30 -3.85 3.47
C VAL A 14 4.57 -3.30 2.07
N LEU A 15 3.58 -2.64 1.49
CA LEU A 15 3.62 -2.05 0.16
C LEU A 15 3.61 -0.52 0.25
N ALA A 16 4.67 0.10 -0.27
CA ALA A 16 4.80 1.53 -0.46
C ALA A 16 4.53 1.85 -1.94
N ILE A 17 3.27 2.15 -2.28
CA ILE A 17 2.88 2.37 -3.69
C ILE A 17 3.33 3.75 -4.19
N SER A 18 3.72 3.80 -5.46
CA SER A 18 4.04 5.04 -6.18
C SER A 18 3.84 4.78 -7.67
N THR A 19 2.68 5.13 -8.21
CA THR A 19 2.35 4.91 -9.62
C THR A 19 1.44 6.01 -10.16
N ASN A 20 1.58 6.34 -11.45
CA ASN A 20 0.80 7.39 -12.11
C ASN A 20 -0.57 6.91 -12.65
N ASP A 21 -0.86 5.61 -12.58
CA ASP A 21 -2.08 4.96 -13.06
C ASP A 21 -2.88 4.24 -11.95
N GLY A 22 -2.64 4.64 -10.69
CA GLY A 22 -3.21 4.02 -9.49
C GLY A 22 -4.73 4.13 -9.40
N LEU A 23 -5.33 5.19 -9.93
CA LEU A 23 -6.79 5.34 -10.09
C LEU A 23 -7.26 5.01 -11.53
N ALA A 24 -6.47 4.24 -12.28
CA ALA A 24 -6.79 3.79 -13.63
C ALA A 24 -6.44 2.31 -13.82
N GLY A 25 -5.51 1.98 -14.73
CA GLY A 25 -5.20 0.60 -15.09
C GLY A 25 -4.76 -0.26 -13.91
N ASN A 26 -4.11 0.34 -12.92
CA ASN A 26 -3.61 -0.38 -11.75
C ASN A 26 -4.59 -0.40 -10.57
N ALA A 27 -5.72 0.33 -10.66
CA ALA A 27 -6.71 0.40 -9.58
C ALA A 27 -7.24 -0.99 -9.18
N ALA A 28 -7.51 -1.83 -10.19
CA ALA A 28 -7.96 -3.21 -9.95
C ALA A 28 -6.91 -4.06 -9.23
N ASN A 29 -5.62 -3.83 -9.48
CA ASN A 29 -4.55 -4.58 -8.81
C ASN A 29 -4.35 -4.10 -7.37
N ILE A 30 -4.39 -2.79 -7.13
CA ILE A 30 -4.36 -2.23 -5.78
C ILE A 30 -5.55 -2.74 -4.97
N GLY A 31 -6.77 -2.69 -5.53
CA GLY A 31 -7.97 -3.24 -4.92
C GLY A 31 -7.85 -4.73 -4.59
N LYS A 32 -7.32 -5.54 -5.52
CA LYS A 32 -7.07 -6.97 -5.29
C LYS A 32 -6.08 -7.22 -4.15
N LEU A 33 -5.10 -6.34 -3.95
CA LEU A 33 -4.07 -6.48 -2.92
C LEU A 33 -4.57 -6.00 -1.55
N LEU A 34 -5.48 -5.03 -1.48
CA LEU A 34 -6.12 -4.56 -0.24
C LEU A 34 -6.88 -5.68 0.51
N ASP A 35 -7.41 -6.65 -0.24
CA ASP A 35 -8.13 -7.82 0.30
C ASP A 35 -7.20 -8.99 0.72
N LYS A 36 -5.88 -8.90 0.46
CA LYS A 36 -4.98 -10.03 0.73
C LYS A 36 -4.53 -10.08 2.18
N LYS A 37 -4.69 -11.25 2.80
CA LYS A 37 -4.10 -11.58 4.11
C LYS A 37 -2.59 -11.31 4.07
N ASN A 38 -2.07 -10.72 5.14
CA ASN A 38 -0.67 -10.37 5.33
C ASN A 38 -0.11 -9.35 4.31
N VAL A 39 -0.96 -8.63 3.58
CA VAL A 39 -0.56 -7.49 2.75
C VAL A 39 -1.05 -6.21 3.41
N TYR A 40 -0.13 -5.29 3.63
CA TYR A 40 -0.35 -4.00 4.30
C TYR A 40 0.14 -2.88 3.40
N PHE A 41 -0.48 -1.72 3.50
CA PHE A 41 -0.14 -0.55 2.69
C PHE A 41 0.38 0.56 3.58
N VAL A 42 1.47 1.19 3.16
CA VAL A 42 1.83 2.50 3.67
C VAL A 42 0.72 3.48 3.24
N PRO A 43 0.17 4.30 4.14
CA PRO A 43 -0.91 5.22 3.79
C PRO A 43 -0.58 6.08 2.58
N PHE A 44 -1.55 6.29 1.72
CA PHE A 44 -1.34 6.92 0.41
C PHE A 44 -2.47 7.86 0.02
N SER A 45 -2.17 8.76 -0.90
CA SER A 45 -3.12 9.70 -1.51
C SER A 45 -2.68 10.05 -2.93
N GLN A 46 -3.46 10.89 -3.60
CA GLN A 46 -3.02 11.54 -4.83
C GLN A 46 -1.98 12.61 -4.50
N ASP A 47 -0.85 12.61 -5.20
CA ASP A 47 0.26 13.54 -4.95
C ASP A 47 0.10 14.87 -5.70
N ASN A 48 -0.44 14.83 -6.93
CA ASN A 48 -0.79 16.02 -7.70
C ASN A 48 -2.07 15.75 -8.52
N PRO A 49 -3.27 15.94 -7.94
CA PRO A 49 -4.52 15.61 -8.60
C PRO A 49 -4.79 16.40 -9.89
N GLN A 50 -4.26 17.61 -10.01
CA GLN A 50 -4.53 18.49 -11.16
C GLN A 50 -3.72 18.06 -12.39
N GLU A 51 -2.43 17.80 -12.22
CA GLU A 51 -1.55 17.39 -13.33
C GLU A 51 -1.52 15.88 -13.53
N LYS A 52 -1.73 15.11 -12.44
CA LYS A 52 -1.64 13.64 -12.42
C LYS A 52 -2.88 13.04 -11.73
N PRO A 53 -4.08 13.19 -12.32
CA PRO A 53 -5.36 12.82 -11.70
C PRO A 53 -5.51 11.32 -11.37
N ARG A 54 -4.63 10.46 -11.88
CA ARG A 54 -4.63 9.03 -11.64
C ARG A 54 -3.50 8.54 -10.74
N SER A 55 -2.60 9.45 -10.36
CA SER A 55 -1.41 9.12 -9.58
C SER A 55 -1.75 8.87 -8.13
N LEU A 56 -1.15 7.83 -7.55
CA LEU A 56 -1.20 7.50 -6.14
C LEU A 56 0.22 7.30 -5.63
N VAL A 57 0.53 7.97 -4.53
CA VAL A 57 1.85 7.90 -3.88
C VAL A 57 1.64 7.73 -2.37
N CYS A 58 2.40 6.81 -1.78
CA CYS A 58 2.42 6.63 -0.34
C CYS A 58 3.20 7.73 0.39
N ASN A 59 2.82 7.98 1.64
CA ASN A 59 3.58 8.83 2.55
C ASN A 59 4.71 8.01 3.19
N MET A 60 5.92 8.13 2.65
CA MET A 60 7.10 7.41 3.11
C MET A 60 7.47 7.68 4.58
N SER A 61 7.05 8.81 5.16
CA SER A 61 7.26 9.08 6.59
C SER A 61 6.52 8.09 7.50
N LEU A 62 5.48 7.43 7.00
CA LEU A 62 4.69 6.45 7.74
C LEU A 62 5.14 5.00 7.51
N LEU A 63 6.25 4.77 6.79
CA LEU A 63 6.73 3.42 6.48
C LEU A 63 7.07 2.62 7.75
N ALA A 64 7.80 3.22 8.69
CA ALA A 64 8.18 2.55 9.94
C ALA A 64 6.94 2.17 10.76
N ASP A 65 6.02 3.10 10.97
CA ASP A 65 4.76 2.85 11.69
C ASP A 65 3.92 1.76 11.01
N THR A 66 3.92 1.74 9.68
CA THR A 66 3.22 0.70 8.91
C THR A 66 3.83 -0.67 9.15
N ILE A 67 5.17 -0.77 9.20
CA ILE A 67 5.87 -2.02 9.51
C ILE A 67 5.53 -2.49 10.94
N ASP A 68 5.56 -1.59 11.92
CA ASP A 68 5.27 -1.92 13.32
C ASP A 68 3.83 -2.43 13.52
N ASN A 69 2.87 -1.85 12.80
CA ASN A 69 1.50 -2.33 12.78
C ASN A 69 1.36 -3.67 12.03
N ALA A 70 2.04 -3.82 10.89
CA ALA A 70 1.98 -5.03 10.06
C ALA A 70 2.52 -6.26 10.80
N VAL A 71 3.58 -6.11 11.61
CA VAL A 71 4.11 -7.19 12.47
C VAL A 71 3.08 -7.64 13.51
N GLN A 72 2.19 -6.74 13.95
CA GLN A 72 1.06 -7.07 14.84
C GLN A 72 -0.18 -7.57 14.08
N GLY A 73 -0.08 -7.77 12.76
CA GLY A 73 -1.18 -8.20 11.93
C GLY A 73 -2.19 -7.10 11.59
N LYS A 74 -1.86 -5.82 11.83
CA LYS A 74 -2.79 -4.68 11.70
C LYS A 74 -2.39 -3.76 10.55
N GLN A 75 -3.40 -3.26 9.83
CA GLN A 75 -3.24 -2.16 8.90
C GLN A 75 -3.28 -0.84 9.67
N ILE A 76 -2.25 0.00 9.50
CA ILE A 76 -2.26 1.36 10.06
C ILE A 76 -3.43 2.15 9.45
N GLN A 77 -4.07 2.98 10.29
CA GLN A 77 -5.19 3.83 9.91
C GLN A 77 -4.88 5.31 10.23
N PRO A 78 -5.35 6.25 9.39
CA PRO A 78 -6.05 6.03 8.13
C PRO A 78 -5.11 5.52 7.03
N ILE A 79 -5.59 4.60 6.18
CA ILE A 79 -4.86 4.14 4.98
C ILE A 79 -4.94 5.15 3.82
N LEU A 80 -6.10 5.81 3.65
CA LEU A 80 -6.28 6.87 2.65
C LEU A 80 -6.07 8.21 3.32
N LEU A 81 -5.05 8.95 2.87
CA LEU A 81 -4.75 10.28 3.36
C LEU A 81 -5.61 11.33 2.63
N ARG A 82 -5.81 12.48 3.27
CA ARG A 82 -6.55 13.62 2.70
C ARG A 82 -5.69 14.42 1.72
#